data_AF-A0A1C3VYS5-F1
#
_entry.id   AF-A0A1C3VYS5-F1
#
_cell.length_a   1.000
_cell.length_b   1.000
_cell.length_c   1.000
_cell.angle_alpha   90.00
_cell.angle_beta   90.00
_cell.angle_gamma   90.00
#
_symmetry.space_group_name_H-M   'P 1'
#
loop_
_entity.id
_entity.type
_entity.pdbx_description
1 polymer ?
#
loop_
_entity_poly.entity_id
_entity_poly.type
_entity_poly.pdbx_seq_one_letter_code
_entity_poly.pdbx_strand_id
1 'polypeptide(L)'
;MLGAEIVAFLEACPMAALVIDPTGAIVLANAEARDFFGLGDQPFATVISDLLPDWPLAAPSQPLVVVGNRHRRDCHVKVITWQSASDVMTAVLVEPESEERQAAFAAREANLRLRYVIEMLPEAVCVFDANDRYVLWNERYAELYPDIADHLKPGVAFEDILKVSLASNRMREVVEDKDAWLRQRMRKFHQPVSQEEQQLRDGRWLRHDDRRTPDGGAIGTRVDITDLKQREEWLRQLFDANPMPMLLCDGSSLQILQANRAALDFYGFGKEALLSWKASNMHVESEADRFARALLELGGDCEARTVWRQRIADGTERHVLIYVRVLHEGKERRLLLTIADVSDRILAEAEANRLAAHDMLTGLPNRMCFYKALGEALRANNGKRVAVFCLDLDGFKPVNDTFGHAAGDDVLKMVAERLRGAARGHMVARLGGDEFAILMEADEGDVAELAQGCIAAFKSSFLIEGVPVDIGISVGVSAAPAEGQDGQALVLEADHALYRAKANGRNTWQMASDSYRHRNVPRRRR
;
A
#
# COMPACT_ATOMS: atom_id res chain seq x y z
N MET A 1 -54.61 -61.57 -40.18
CA MET A 1 -53.40 -62.42 -40.32
C MET A 1 -52.19 -61.51 -40.47
N LEU A 2 -51.10 -61.75 -39.74
CA LEU A 2 -49.83 -61.04 -39.92
C LEU A 2 -49.29 -61.28 -41.34
N GLY A 3 -48.82 -60.23 -42.02
CA GLY A 3 -48.21 -60.37 -43.34
C GLY A 3 -46.95 -61.25 -43.26
N ALA A 4 -46.78 -62.15 -44.23
CA ALA A 4 -45.69 -63.13 -44.24
C ALA A 4 -44.28 -62.50 -44.13
N GLU A 5 -44.11 -61.27 -44.63
CA GLU A 5 -42.85 -60.51 -44.54
C GLU A 5 -42.50 -60.07 -43.11
N ILE A 6 -43.50 -59.68 -42.30
CA ILE A 6 -43.29 -59.27 -40.90
C ILE A 6 -42.93 -60.48 -40.05
N VAL A 7 -43.57 -61.62 -40.30
CA VAL A 7 -43.25 -62.90 -39.64
C VAL A 7 -41.81 -63.32 -39.95
N ALA A 8 -41.40 -63.26 -41.21
CA ALA A 8 -40.03 -63.59 -41.62
C ALA A 8 -39.00 -62.62 -41.01
N PHE A 9 -39.31 -61.32 -40.94
CA PHE A 9 -38.43 -60.32 -40.31
C PHE A 9 -38.26 -60.57 -38.80
N LEU A 10 -39.35 -60.87 -38.08
CA LEU A 10 -39.30 -61.12 -36.64
C LEU A 10 -38.63 -62.47 -36.31
N GLU A 11 -38.82 -63.50 -37.13
CA GLU A 11 -38.11 -64.77 -36.99
C GLU A 11 -36.59 -64.63 -37.26
N ALA A 12 -36.18 -63.65 -38.08
CA ALA A 12 -34.76 -63.33 -38.29
C ALA A 12 -34.18 -62.36 -37.24
N CYS A 13 -34.99 -61.84 -36.32
CA CYS A 13 -34.54 -60.90 -35.31
C CYS A 13 -33.69 -61.62 -34.24
N PRO A 14 -32.45 -61.17 -33.96
CA PRO A 14 -31.56 -61.81 -32.99
C PRO A 14 -31.91 -61.47 -31.52
N MET A 15 -33.16 -61.09 -31.27
CA MET A 15 -33.69 -60.69 -29.97
C MET A 15 -35.00 -61.42 -29.73
N ALA A 16 -35.35 -61.69 -28.47
CA ALA A 16 -36.63 -62.29 -28.13
C ALA A 16 -37.77 -61.33 -28.52
N ALA A 17 -38.55 -61.70 -29.53
CA ALA A 17 -39.66 -60.90 -30.04
C ALA A 17 -40.98 -61.66 -29.91
N LEU A 18 -41.95 -61.02 -29.25
CA LEU A 18 -43.33 -61.46 -29.15
C LEU A 18 -44.22 -60.48 -29.92
N VAL A 19 -45.23 -60.98 -30.63
CA VAL A 19 -46.33 -60.15 -31.15
C VAL A 19 -47.59 -60.53 -30.41
N ILE A 20 -48.31 -59.53 -29.93
CA ILE A 20 -49.57 -59.69 -29.20
C ILE A 20 -50.71 -58.97 -29.92
N ASP A 21 -51.91 -59.51 -29.76
CA ASP A 21 -53.14 -58.89 -30.21
C ASP A 21 -53.67 -57.85 -29.19
N PRO A 22 -54.79 -57.14 -29.48
CA PRO A 22 -55.36 -56.16 -28.54
C PRO A 22 -55.81 -56.74 -27.20
N THR A 23 -56.05 -58.06 -27.13
CA THR A 23 -56.43 -58.76 -25.89
C THR A 23 -55.23 -59.16 -25.05
N GLY A 24 -54.01 -58.99 -25.57
CA GLY A 24 -52.75 -59.39 -24.93
C GLY A 24 -52.35 -60.84 -25.22
N ALA A 25 -53.07 -61.54 -26.09
CA ALA A 25 -52.73 -62.92 -26.47
C ALA A 25 -51.53 -62.93 -27.42
N ILE A 26 -50.59 -63.85 -27.18
CA ILE A 26 -49.39 -63.98 -28.02
C ILE A 26 -49.78 -64.65 -29.34
N VAL A 27 -49.72 -63.87 -30.42
CA VAL A 27 -50.02 -64.34 -31.79
C VAL A 27 -48.77 -64.83 -32.54
N LEU A 28 -47.58 -64.42 -32.09
CA LEU A 28 -46.30 -64.88 -32.62
C LEU A 28 -45.21 -64.76 -31.55
N ALA A 29 -44.34 -65.76 -31.48
CA ALA A 29 -43.08 -65.71 -30.73
C ALA A 29 -41.97 -66.24 -31.65
N ASN A 30 -40.90 -65.48 -31.85
CA ASN A 30 -39.77 -65.94 -32.67
C ASN A 30 -38.95 -67.01 -31.93
N ALA A 31 -38.00 -67.65 -32.63
CA ALA A 31 -37.14 -68.68 -32.03
C ALA A 31 -36.45 -68.24 -30.73
N GLU A 32 -35.92 -67.02 -30.71
CA GLU A 32 -35.27 -66.43 -29.53
C GLU A 32 -36.25 -66.24 -28.36
N ALA A 33 -37.49 -65.80 -28.62
CA ALA A 33 -38.51 -65.69 -27.57
C ALA A 33 -38.98 -67.06 -27.09
N ARG A 34 -39.11 -68.05 -27.98
CA ARG A 34 -39.46 -69.41 -27.60
C ARG A 34 -38.41 -70.01 -26.66
N ASP A 35 -37.13 -69.84 -26.97
CA ASP A 35 -36.03 -70.26 -26.10
C ASP A 35 -36.00 -69.46 -24.78
N PHE A 36 -36.07 -68.13 -24.87
CA PHE A 36 -35.96 -67.23 -23.73
C PHE A 36 -37.07 -67.43 -22.68
N PHE A 37 -38.31 -67.61 -23.12
CA PHE A 37 -39.48 -67.79 -22.26
C PHE A 37 -39.84 -69.26 -22.02
N GLY A 38 -39.23 -70.20 -22.75
CA GLY A 38 -39.57 -71.63 -22.69
C GLY A 38 -40.95 -71.96 -23.28
N LEU A 39 -41.36 -71.25 -24.33
CA LEU A 39 -42.65 -71.45 -25.00
C LEU A 39 -42.56 -72.62 -26.00
N GLY A 40 -43.60 -73.45 -26.06
CA GLY A 40 -43.71 -74.50 -27.09
C GLY A 40 -44.04 -73.94 -28.49
N ASP A 41 -44.03 -74.80 -29.51
CA ASP A 41 -44.25 -74.43 -30.93
C ASP A 41 -45.65 -73.85 -31.24
N GLN A 42 -46.59 -73.90 -30.29
CA GLN A 42 -47.91 -73.24 -30.39
C GLN A 42 -48.16 -72.34 -29.17
N PRO A 43 -47.78 -71.06 -29.21
CA PRO A 43 -47.93 -70.14 -28.07
C PRO A 43 -49.35 -69.57 -27.89
N PHE A 44 -50.33 -70.01 -28.68
CA PHE A 44 -51.67 -69.41 -28.80
C PHE A 44 -52.55 -69.47 -27.54
N ALA A 45 -52.10 -70.12 -26.47
CA ALA A 45 -52.82 -70.21 -25.19
C ALA A 45 -52.19 -69.34 -24.07
N THR A 46 -51.10 -68.60 -24.35
CA THR A 46 -50.39 -67.79 -23.35
C THR A 46 -50.67 -66.31 -23.57
N VAL A 47 -50.99 -65.60 -22.49
CA VAL A 47 -51.19 -64.15 -22.49
C VAL A 47 -49.90 -63.48 -22.02
N ILE A 48 -49.56 -62.32 -22.56
CA ILE A 48 -48.32 -61.60 -22.22
C ILE A 48 -48.18 -61.31 -20.73
N SER A 49 -49.30 -61.14 -20.00
CA SER A 49 -49.32 -60.95 -18.55
C SER A 49 -48.79 -62.15 -17.76
N ASP A 50 -48.81 -63.36 -18.34
CA ASP A 50 -48.26 -64.56 -17.70
C ASP A 50 -46.72 -64.56 -17.74
N LEU A 51 -46.14 -63.91 -18.76
CA LEU A 51 -44.69 -63.79 -18.95
C LEU A 51 -44.14 -62.49 -18.35
N LEU A 52 -44.93 -61.42 -18.39
CA LEU A 52 -44.66 -60.06 -17.91
C LEU A 52 -45.83 -59.62 -17.00
N PRO A 53 -45.77 -59.91 -15.68
CA PRO A 53 -46.87 -59.63 -14.75
C PRO A 53 -47.31 -58.16 -14.70
N ASP A 54 -46.41 -57.23 -15.00
CA ASP A 54 -46.66 -55.78 -14.97
C ASP A 54 -47.24 -55.21 -16.28
N TRP A 55 -47.72 -56.07 -17.18
CA TRP A 55 -48.32 -55.65 -18.45
C TRP A 55 -49.78 -55.14 -18.28
N PRO A 56 -50.19 -54.03 -18.94
CA PRO A 56 -49.42 -53.16 -19.83
C PRO A 56 -48.45 -52.24 -19.05
N LEU A 57 -47.26 -52.06 -19.60
CA LEU A 57 -46.18 -51.31 -18.94
C LEU A 57 -46.52 -49.82 -18.82
N ALA A 58 -46.39 -49.26 -17.61
CA ALA A 58 -46.59 -47.83 -17.37
C ALA A 58 -45.50 -46.95 -18.02
N ALA A 59 -44.28 -47.48 -18.19
CA ALA A 59 -43.19 -46.85 -18.93
C ALA A 59 -42.33 -47.92 -19.62
N PRO A 60 -42.10 -47.86 -20.95
CA PRO A 60 -41.43 -48.91 -21.73
C PRO A 60 -39.90 -48.98 -21.52
N SER A 61 -39.36 -48.40 -20.43
CA SER A 61 -37.92 -48.31 -20.20
C SER A 61 -37.44 -48.84 -18.85
N GLN A 62 -38.32 -49.40 -18.03
CA GLN A 62 -37.96 -49.94 -16.72
C GLN A 62 -37.50 -51.40 -16.83
N PRO A 63 -36.51 -51.83 -16.03
CA PRO A 63 -36.16 -53.24 -15.93
C PRO A 63 -37.34 -54.01 -15.36
N LEU A 64 -37.76 -55.05 -16.08
CA LEU A 64 -38.93 -55.85 -15.73
C LEU A 64 -38.54 -57.27 -15.42
N VAL A 65 -39.24 -57.84 -14.44
CA VAL A 65 -39.07 -59.23 -14.04
C VAL A 65 -39.83 -60.12 -15.01
N VAL A 66 -39.10 -60.80 -15.87
CA VAL A 66 -39.65 -61.83 -16.76
C VAL A 66 -39.73 -63.17 -16.03
N VAL A 67 -40.87 -63.88 -16.12
CA VAL A 67 -41.05 -65.21 -15.53
C VAL A 67 -41.09 -66.27 -16.63
N GLY A 68 -39.92 -66.84 -16.95
CA GLY A 68 -39.79 -68.03 -17.81
C GLY A 68 -39.23 -69.20 -16.98
N ASN A 69 -39.89 -70.36 -16.99
CA ASN A 69 -39.50 -71.58 -16.25
C ASN A 69 -38.83 -71.32 -14.87
N ARG A 70 -39.59 -70.69 -13.96
CA ARG A 70 -39.27 -70.48 -12.53
C ARG A 70 -38.08 -69.57 -12.20
N HIS A 71 -37.52 -68.80 -13.14
CA HIS A 71 -36.45 -67.84 -12.85
C HIS A 71 -36.88 -66.41 -13.18
N ARG A 72 -36.51 -65.46 -12.30
CA ARG A 72 -36.67 -64.01 -12.51
C ARG A 72 -35.41 -63.46 -13.17
N ARG A 73 -35.54 -62.72 -14.27
CA ARG A 73 -34.44 -61.99 -14.92
C ARG A 73 -34.87 -60.55 -15.18
N ASP A 74 -33.96 -59.61 -14.91
CA ASP A 74 -34.15 -58.21 -15.25
C ASP A 74 -33.88 -58.03 -16.74
N CYS A 75 -34.87 -57.49 -17.46
CA CYS A 75 -34.83 -57.32 -18.90
C CYS A 75 -35.30 -55.93 -19.29
N HIS A 76 -34.76 -55.41 -20.39
CA HIS A 76 -35.30 -54.21 -21.02
C HIS A 76 -36.33 -54.62 -22.06
N VAL A 77 -37.51 -54.02 -21.99
CA VAL A 77 -38.64 -54.35 -22.86
C VAL A 77 -38.99 -53.15 -23.73
N LYS A 78 -38.78 -53.25 -25.05
CA LYS A 78 -39.24 -52.24 -26.00
C LYS A 78 -40.57 -52.66 -26.61
N VAL A 79 -41.51 -51.73 -26.65
CA VAL A 79 -42.85 -51.95 -27.18
C VAL A 79 -43.05 -51.11 -28.44
N ILE A 80 -43.44 -51.77 -29.53
CA ILE A 80 -43.73 -51.13 -30.81
C ILE A 80 -45.14 -51.53 -31.23
N THR A 81 -46.03 -50.56 -31.39
CA THR A 81 -47.43 -50.81 -31.78
C THR A 81 -47.69 -50.28 -33.19
N TRP A 82 -48.41 -51.05 -34.00
CA TRP A 82 -48.82 -50.65 -35.34
C TRP A 82 -50.23 -51.14 -35.67
N GLN A 83 -50.82 -50.54 -36.70
CA GLN A 83 -52.16 -50.89 -37.16
C GLN A 83 -52.07 -51.96 -38.26
N SER A 84 -52.74 -53.10 -38.07
CA SER A 84 -52.86 -54.18 -39.07
C SER A 84 -54.22 -54.09 -39.79
N ALA A 85 -54.41 -54.89 -40.85
CA ALA A 85 -55.60 -54.87 -41.69
C ALA A 85 -56.91 -55.24 -40.96
N SER A 86 -56.81 -55.88 -39.79
CA SER A 86 -57.97 -56.29 -38.98
C SER A 86 -57.97 -55.79 -37.53
N ASP A 87 -56.82 -55.40 -36.96
CA ASP A 87 -56.69 -54.97 -35.55
C ASP A 87 -55.34 -54.26 -35.27
N VAL A 88 -55.18 -53.65 -34.09
CA VAL A 88 -53.90 -53.10 -33.61
C VAL A 88 -53.00 -54.23 -33.10
N MET A 89 -51.78 -54.33 -33.61
CA MET A 89 -50.80 -55.32 -33.18
C MET A 89 -49.66 -54.65 -32.43
N THR A 90 -49.11 -55.34 -31.43
CA THR A 90 -47.99 -54.83 -30.63
C THR A 90 -46.86 -55.85 -30.62
N ALA A 91 -45.65 -55.42 -30.99
CA ALA A 91 -44.43 -56.19 -30.82
C ALA A 91 -43.77 -55.80 -29.50
N VAL A 92 -43.42 -56.82 -28.73
CA VAL A 92 -42.70 -56.73 -27.46
C VAL A 92 -41.33 -57.36 -27.68
N LEU A 93 -40.31 -56.53 -27.70
CA LEU A 93 -38.91 -56.91 -27.87
C LEU A 93 -38.27 -56.98 -26.48
N VAL A 94 -37.76 -58.14 -26.10
CA VAL A 94 -37.17 -58.39 -24.79
C VAL A 94 -35.68 -58.62 -24.95
N GLU A 95 -34.89 -57.77 -24.29
CA GLU A 95 -33.44 -57.85 -24.24
C GLU A 95 -33.01 -58.19 -22.80
N PRO A 96 -32.32 -59.32 -22.54
CA PRO A 96 -31.74 -59.57 -21.23
C PRO A 96 -30.64 -58.55 -20.93
N GLU A 97 -30.61 -58.05 -19.69
CA GLU A 97 -29.50 -57.21 -19.24
C GLU A 97 -28.22 -58.06 -19.12
N SER A 98 -27.13 -57.66 -19.78
CA SER A 98 -25.82 -58.28 -19.62
C SER A 98 -24.88 -57.36 -18.84
N GLU A 99 -24.20 -57.91 -17.84
CA GLU A 99 -23.24 -57.17 -17.00
C GLU A 99 -22.19 -56.44 -17.84
N GLU A 100 -21.71 -57.06 -18.92
CA GLU A 100 -20.73 -56.46 -19.85
C GLU A 100 -21.26 -55.21 -20.56
N ARG A 101 -22.52 -55.20 -21.00
CA ARG A 101 -23.12 -54.03 -21.68
C ARG A 101 -23.41 -52.91 -20.70
N GLN A 102 -23.87 -53.24 -19.50
CA GLN A 102 -24.11 -52.24 -18.45
C GLN A 102 -22.80 -51.58 -18.03
N ALA A 103 -21.73 -52.36 -17.86
CA ALA A 103 -20.38 -51.85 -17.60
C ALA A 103 -19.87 -50.98 -18.76
N ALA A 104 -20.06 -51.39 -20.02
CA ALA A 104 -19.67 -50.59 -21.18
C ALA A 104 -20.45 -49.27 -21.28
N PHE A 105 -21.75 -49.29 -20.99
CA PHE A 105 -22.59 -48.09 -20.98
C PHE A 105 -22.17 -47.13 -19.85
N ALA A 106 -21.98 -47.64 -18.64
CA ALA A 106 -21.52 -46.86 -17.50
C ALA A 106 -20.12 -46.25 -17.75
N ALA A 107 -19.20 -47.02 -18.33
CA ALA A 107 -17.89 -46.54 -18.72
C ALA A 107 -17.96 -45.44 -19.80
N ARG A 108 -18.85 -45.59 -20.78
CA ARG A 108 -19.09 -44.56 -21.80
C ARG A 108 -19.69 -43.29 -21.19
N GLU A 109 -20.64 -43.42 -20.28
CA GLU A 109 -21.26 -42.30 -19.59
C GLU A 109 -20.24 -41.55 -18.71
N ALA A 110 -19.42 -42.28 -17.97
CA ALA A 110 -18.33 -41.70 -17.16
C ALA A 110 -17.33 -40.93 -18.04
N ASN A 111 -16.92 -41.50 -19.17
CA ASN A 111 -16.02 -40.82 -20.12
C ASN A 111 -16.65 -39.55 -20.71
N LEU A 112 -17.94 -39.57 -21.05
CA LEU A 112 -18.64 -38.38 -21.55
C LEU A 112 -18.72 -37.29 -20.47
N ARG A 113 -19.05 -37.66 -19.22
CA ARG A 113 -19.08 -36.72 -18.09
C ARG A 113 -17.71 -36.08 -17.86
N LEU A 114 -16.62 -36.84 -17.91
CA LEU A 114 -15.26 -36.30 -17.77
C LEU A 114 -14.92 -35.31 -18.89
N ARG A 115 -15.28 -35.62 -20.14
CA ARG A 115 -15.09 -34.69 -21.27
C ARG A 115 -15.86 -33.39 -21.04
N TYR A 116 -17.13 -33.47 -20.65
CA TYR A 116 -17.93 -32.25 -20.36
C TYR A 116 -17.34 -31.42 -19.24
N VAL A 117 -16.87 -32.04 -18.15
CA VAL A 117 -16.24 -31.33 -17.04
C VAL A 117 -15.03 -30.54 -17.56
N ILE A 118 -14.17 -31.16 -18.36
CA ILE A 118 -12.95 -30.54 -18.86
C ILE A 118 -13.25 -29.42 -19.87
N GLU A 119 -14.25 -29.60 -20.73
CA GLU A 119 -14.71 -28.55 -21.65
C GLU A 119 -15.30 -27.32 -20.92
N MET A 120 -15.99 -27.52 -19.79
CA MET A 120 -16.58 -26.44 -19.00
C MET A 120 -15.57 -25.69 -18.12
N LEU A 121 -14.33 -26.17 -18.00
CA LEU A 121 -13.30 -25.46 -17.25
C LEU A 121 -12.96 -24.13 -17.93
N PRO A 122 -12.84 -23.03 -17.17
CA PRO A 122 -12.48 -21.72 -17.73
C PRO A 122 -11.02 -21.67 -18.19
N GLU A 123 -10.19 -22.59 -17.71
CA GLU A 123 -8.77 -22.68 -18.01
C GLU A 123 -8.53 -23.62 -19.21
N ALA A 124 -7.44 -23.41 -19.94
CA ALA A 124 -7.03 -24.31 -21.02
C ALA A 124 -6.39 -25.57 -20.41
N VAL A 125 -6.95 -26.75 -20.73
CA VAL A 125 -6.55 -28.03 -20.11
C VAL A 125 -6.24 -29.08 -21.19
N CYS A 126 -5.20 -29.86 -20.95
CA CYS A 126 -4.83 -31.03 -21.73
C CYS A 126 -4.41 -32.19 -20.81
N VAL A 127 -4.63 -33.42 -21.26
CA VAL A 127 -4.27 -34.64 -20.52
C VAL A 127 -3.49 -35.57 -21.44
N PHE A 128 -2.49 -36.23 -20.85
CA PHE A 128 -1.57 -37.13 -21.51
C PHE A 128 -1.58 -38.50 -20.84
N ASP A 129 -1.31 -39.55 -21.61
CA ASP A 129 -1.10 -40.89 -21.12
C ASP A 129 0.32 -41.08 -20.56
N ALA A 130 0.62 -42.29 -20.06
CA ALA A 130 1.92 -42.62 -19.49
C ALA A 130 3.10 -42.56 -20.49
N ASN A 131 2.83 -42.50 -21.79
CA ASN A 131 3.81 -42.39 -22.86
C ASN A 131 3.86 -40.97 -23.45
N ASP A 132 3.36 -39.97 -22.72
CA ASP A 132 3.32 -38.57 -23.10
C ASP A 132 2.52 -38.29 -24.39
N ARG A 133 1.47 -39.09 -24.64
CA ARG A 133 0.57 -38.89 -25.78
C ARG A 133 -0.72 -38.22 -25.34
N TYR A 134 -1.22 -37.29 -26.16
CA TYR A 134 -2.47 -36.59 -25.88
C TYR A 134 -3.64 -37.58 -25.78
N VAL A 135 -4.39 -37.50 -24.68
CA VAL A 135 -5.64 -38.26 -24.46
C VAL A 135 -6.84 -37.38 -24.74
N LEU A 136 -6.85 -36.16 -24.19
CA LEU A 136 -7.93 -35.20 -24.34
C LEU A 136 -7.42 -33.77 -24.09
N TRP A 137 -8.17 -32.79 -24.58
CA TRP A 137 -7.99 -31.36 -24.33
C TRP A 137 -9.34 -30.66 -24.46
N ASN A 138 -9.48 -29.46 -23.91
CA ASN A 138 -10.68 -28.64 -24.11
C ASN A 138 -10.52 -27.62 -25.25
N GLU A 139 -11.62 -27.02 -25.68
CA GLU A 139 -11.65 -25.98 -26.71
C GLU A 139 -10.73 -24.80 -26.37
N ARG A 140 -10.70 -24.39 -25.10
CA ARG A 140 -9.80 -23.31 -24.61
C ARG A 140 -8.33 -23.60 -24.90
N TYR A 141 -7.89 -24.86 -24.76
CA TYR A 141 -6.52 -25.25 -25.07
C TYR A 141 -6.21 -25.12 -26.56
N ALA A 142 -7.15 -25.53 -27.43
CA ALA A 142 -6.99 -25.39 -28.87
C ALA A 142 -7.01 -23.91 -29.33
N GLU A 143 -7.89 -23.08 -28.75
CA GLU A 143 -7.93 -21.63 -28.98
C GLU A 143 -6.63 -20.93 -28.58
N LEU A 144 -6.02 -21.38 -27.48
CA LEU A 144 -4.78 -20.81 -26.96
C LEU A 144 -3.59 -21.06 -27.89
N TYR A 145 -3.53 -22.25 -28.50
CA TYR A 145 -2.47 -22.69 -29.41
C TYR A 145 -3.01 -23.03 -30.81
N PRO A 146 -3.44 -22.03 -31.59
CA PRO A 146 -4.03 -22.24 -32.92
C PRO A 146 -3.02 -22.80 -33.94
N ASP A 147 -1.72 -22.67 -33.69
CA ASP A 147 -0.65 -23.21 -34.53
C ASP A 147 -0.53 -24.73 -34.46
N ILE A 148 -0.99 -25.35 -33.37
CA ILE A 148 -1.00 -26.81 -33.20
C ILE A 148 -2.40 -27.41 -33.22
N ALA A 149 -3.45 -26.60 -33.14
CA ALA A 149 -4.84 -27.07 -33.01
C ALA A 149 -5.24 -28.12 -34.07
N ASP A 150 -4.90 -27.89 -35.34
CA ASP A 150 -5.20 -28.82 -36.44
C ASP A 150 -4.42 -30.16 -36.37
N HIS A 151 -3.34 -30.17 -35.58
CA HIS A 151 -2.47 -31.33 -35.38
C HIS A 151 -2.84 -32.13 -34.11
N LEU A 152 -3.67 -31.58 -33.22
CA LEU A 152 -4.10 -32.26 -31.99
C LEU A 152 -5.05 -33.41 -32.32
N LYS A 153 -4.61 -34.64 -32.01
CA LYS A 153 -5.38 -35.88 -32.18
C LYS A 153 -5.08 -36.82 -31.02
N PRO A 154 -6.05 -37.61 -30.52
CA PRO A 154 -5.75 -38.59 -29.49
C PRO A 154 -4.64 -39.56 -29.93
N GLY A 155 -3.66 -39.80 -29.06
CA GLY A 155 -2.50 -40.66 -29.30
C GLY A 155 -1.29 -39.98 -29.94
N VAL A 156 -1.37 -38.71 -30.36
CA VAL A 156 -0.19 -37.98 -30.86
C VAL A 156 0.78 -37.69 -29.70
N ALA A 157 2.08 -37.87 -29.93
CA ALA A 157 3.08 -37.62 -28.89
C ALA A 157 3.25 -36.11 -28.66
N PHE A 158 3.42 -35.71 -27.40
CA PHE A 158 3.63 -34.31 -27.04
C PHE A 158 4.87 -33.72 -27.72
N GLU A 159 5.97 -34.46 -27.77
CA GLU A 159 7.21 -34.04 -28.43
C GLU A 159 7.01 -33.76 -29.93
N ASP A 160 6.18 -34.55 -30.62
CA ASP A 160 5.90 -34.36 -32.04
C ASP A 160 5.10 -33.07 -32.27
N ILE A 161 4.13 -32.76 -31.40
CA ILE A 161 3.40 -31.50 -31.44
C ILE A 161 4.32 -30.30 -31.19
N LEU A 162 5.26 -30.40 -30.25
CA LEU A 162 6.26 -29.36 -30.02
C LEU A 162 7.16 -29.15 -31.25
N LYS A 163 7.57 -30.22 -31.94
CA LYS A 163 8.34 -30.13 -33.20
C LYS A 163 7.54 -29.43 -34.31
N VAL A 164 6.24 -29.73 -34.43
CA VAL A 164 5.34 -29.04 -35.37
C VAL A 164 5.25 -27.54 -35.04
N SER A 165 5.05 -27.20 -33.76
CA SER A 165 5.01 -25.80 -33.31
C SER A 165 6.34 -25.08 -33.60
N LEU A 166 7.49 -25.70 -33.30
CA LEU A 166 8.83 -25.17 -33.59
C LEU A 166 9.09 -24.96 -35.09
N ALA A 167 8.54 -25.82 -35.94
CA ALA A 167 8.64 -25.71 -37.39
C ALA A 167 7.74 -24.61 -37.96
N SER A 168 6.60 -24.34 -37.33
CA SER A 168 5.61 -23.36 -37.81
C SER A 168 6.12 -21.90 -37.82
N ASN A 169 7.20 -21.60 -37.10
CA ASN A 169 7.73 -20.25 -36.83
C ASN A 169 6.69 -19.25 -36.28
N ARG A 170 5.53 -19.75 -35.84
CA ARG A 170 4.40 -19.00 -35.27
C ARG A 170 4.30 -19.19 -33.76
N MET A 171 5.34 -19.78 -33.14
CA MET A 171 5.39 -19.95 -31.69
C MET A 171 5.19 -18.60 -31.00
N ARG A 172 4.24 -18.59 -30.06
CA ARG A 172 4.00 -17.44 -29.17
C ARG A 172 5.15 -17.24 -28.19
N GLU A 173 5.97 -18.26 -27.97
CA GLU A 173 7.15 -18.23 -27.11
C GLU A 173 8.39 -17.66 -27.85
N VAL A 174 9.31 -17.06 -27.10
CA VAL A 174 10.61 -16.64 -27.62
C VAL A 174 11.58 -17.81 -27.47
N VAL A 175 12.05 -18.35 -28.59
CA VAL A 175 12.93 -19.52 -28.66
C VAL A 175 14.15 -19.16 -29.48
N GLU A 176 15.32 -19.05 -28.82
CA GLU A 176 16.60 -18.73 -29.48
C GLU A 176 17.23 -19.99 -30.10
N ASP A 177 17.34 -21.07 -29.32
CA ASP A 177 17.81 -22.38 -29.77
C ASP A 177 16.67 -23.40 -29.64
N LYS A 178 16.15 -23.86 -30.79
CA LYS A 178 15.00 -24.76 -30.88
C LYS A 178 15.28 -26.13 -30.26
N ASP A 179 16.48 -26.67 -30.45
CA ASP A 179 16.84 -28.01 -29.99
C ASP A 179 17.14 -28.02 -28.49
N ALA A 180 17.84 -27.00 -27.99
CA ALA A 180 18.06 -26.83 -26.57
C ALA A 180 16.75 -26.57 -25.82
N TRP A 181 15.87 -25.73 -26.38
CA TRP A 181 14.55 -25.46 -25.82
C TRP A 181 13.69 -26.71 -25.76
N LEU A 182 13.62 -27.52 -26.83
CA LEU A 182 12.83 -28.77 -26.84
C LEU A 182 13.30 -29.74 -25.75
N ARG A 183 14.62 -29.96 -25.64
CA ARG A 183 15.20 -30.82 -24.58
C ARG A 183 14.86 -30.31 -23.19
N GLN A 184 14.98 -29.00 -22.95
CA GLN A 184 14.65 -28.40 -21.67
C GLN A 184 13.15 -28.51 -21.35
N ARG A 185 12.29 -28.29 -22.35
CA ARG A 185 10.83 -28.38 -22.19
C ARG A 185 10.40 -29.81 -21.86
N MET A 186 10.91 -30.82 -22.57
CA MET A 186 10.64 -32.23 -22.25
C MET A 186 11.12 -32.59 -20.85
N ARG A 187 12.37 -32.22 -20.49
CA ARG A 187 12.89 -32.47 -19.14
C ARG A 187 12.02 -31.87 -18.03
N LYS A 188 11.46 -30.67 -18.24
CA LYS A 188 10.52 -30.04 -17.29
C LYS A 188 9.19 -30.78 -17.24
N PHE A 189 8.65 -31.16 -18.40
CA PHE A 189 7.40 -31.90 -18.51
C PHE A 189 7.44 -33.26 -17.79
N HIS A 190 8.61 -33.90 -17.71
CA HIS A 190 8.81 -35.15 -16.94
C HIS A 190 8.97 -34.95 -15.43
N GLN A 191 8.98 -33.71 -14.91
CA GLN A 191 9.00 -33.48 -13.46
C GLN A 191 7.62 -33.79 -12.85
N PRO A 192 7.56 -34.27 -11.59
CA PRO A 192 6.28 -34.57 -10.92
C PRO A 192 5.32 -33.38 -10.90
N VAL A 193 5.86 -32.18 -10.69
CA VAL A 193 5.16 -30.90 -10.77
C VAL A 193 6.10 -29.89 -11.44
N SER A 194 5.60 -29.19 -12.45
CA SER A 194 6.28 -28.10 -13.13
C SER A 194 5.35 -26.90 -13.19
N GLN A 195 5.73 -25.79 -12.55
CA GLN A 195 4.98 -24.54 -12.56
C GLN A 195 5.85 -23.38 -13.03
N GLU A 196 5.43 -22.70 -14.08
CA GLU A 196 6.18 -21.59 -14.68
C GLU A 196 5.25 -20.48 -15.15
N GLU A 197 5.67 -19.24 -14.95
CA GLU A 197 5.02 -18.06 -15.52
C GLU A 197 5.77 -17.65 -16.79
N GLN A 198 5.03 -17.39 -17.86
CA GLN A 198 5.60 -17.06 -19.15
C GLN A 198 4.84 -15.92 -19.81
N GLN A 199 5.59 -14.92 -20.26
CA GLN A 199 5.04 -13.86 -21.10
C GLN A 199 5.08 -14.30 -22.57
N LEU A 200 3.94 -14.20 -23.23
CA LEU A 200 3.78 -14.45 -24.66
C LEU A 200 4.21 -13.22 -25.48
N ARG A 201 4.49 -13.41 -26.78
CA ARG A 201 4.80 -12.32 -27.72
C ARG A 201 3.72 -11.25 -27.85
N ASP A 202 2.46 -11.57 -27.56
CA ASP A 202 1.34 -10.61 -27.57
C ASP A 202 1.22 -9.82 -26.26
N GLY A 203 2.12 -10.06 -25.28
CA GLY A 203 2.18 -9.36 -24.01
C GLY A 203 1.40 -10.02 -22.87
N ARG A 204 0.55 -11.02 -23.17
CA ARG A 204 -0.19 -11.78 -22.14
C ARG A 204 0.75 -12.65 -21.31
N TRP A 205 0.37 -12.88 -20.06
CA TRP A 205 1.07 -13.76 -19.14
C TRP A 205 0.26 -15.03 -18.92
N LEU A 206 0.90 -16.19 -19.11
CA LEU A 206 0.33 -17.49 -18.79
C LEU A 206 1.10 -18.12 -17.64
N ARG A 207 0.38 -18.78 -16.74
CA ARG A 207 0.96 -19.76 -15.82
C ARG A 207 0.73 -21.16 -16.39
N HIS A 208 1.82 -21.87 -16.65
CA HIS A 208 1.84 -23.27 -17.04
C HIS A 208 1.96 -24.12 -15.78
N ASP A 209 0.96 -24.97 -15.50
CA ASP A 209 0.98 -25.94 -14.40
C ASP A 209 0.84 -27.34 -15.00
N ASP A 210 1.95 -28.08 -15.08
CA ASP A 210 2.01 -29.44 -15.59
C ASP A 210 2.26 -30.40 -14.41
N ARG A 211 1.42 -31.43 -14.23
CA ARG A 211 1.51 -32.38 -13.13
C ARG A 211 1.40 -33.82 -13.61
N ARG A 212 2.26 -34.70 -13.10
CA ARG A 212 2.15 -36.15 -13.36
C ARG A 212 1.02 -36.76 -12.55
N THR A 213 0.26 -37.65 -13.16
CA THR A 213 -0.81 -38.39 -12.51
C THR A 213 -0.29 -39.74 -11.97
N PRO A 214 -0.95 -40.34 -10.96
CA PRO A 214 -0.48 -41.60 -10.34
C PRO A 214 -0.41 -42.79 -11.29
N ASP A 215 -1.22 -42.80 -12.36
CA ASP A 215 -1.22 -43.79 -13.44
C ASP A 215 -0.09 -43.58 -14.45
N GLY A 216 0.81 -42.62 -14.19
CA GLY A 216 1.95 -42.31 -15.02
C GLY A 216 1.66 -41.28 -16.10
N GLY A 217 0.41 -40.87 -16.32
CA GLY A 217 0.05 -39.79 -17.25
C GLY A 217 0.44 -38.39 -16.78
N ALA A 218 -0.10 -37.37 -17.45
CA ALA A 218 0.09 -35.97 -17.05
C ALA A 218 -1.15 -35.12 -17.34
N ILE A 219 -1.37 -34.08 -16.54
CA ILE A 219 -2.38 -33.04 -16.78
C ILE A 219 -1.64 -31.71 -16.87
N GLY A 220 -1.88 -30.98 -17.96
CA GLY A 220 -1.34 -29.64 -18.17
C GLY A 220 -2.44 -28.59 -18.20
N THR A 221 -2.32 -27.58 -17.36
CA THR A 221 -3.24 -26.45 -17.26
C THR A 221 -2.52 -25.16 -17.66
N ARG A 222 -3.23 -24.28 -18.38
CA ARG A 222 -2.76 -22.94 -18.77
C ARG A 222 -3.74 -21.92 -18.22
N VAL A 223 -3.26 -21.10 -17.29
CA VAL A 223 -4.05 -20.05 -16.64
C VAL A 223 -3.55 -18.70 -17.14
N ASP A 224 -4.45 -17.89 -17.70
CA ASP A 224 -4.13 -16.50 -18.03
C ASP A 224 -4.04 -15.69 -16.72
N ILE A 225 -2.84 -15.18 -16.45
CA ILE A 225 -2.54 -14.36 -15.27
C ILE A 225 -2.18 -12.92 -15.67
N THR A 226 -2.55 -12.50 -16.89
CA THR A 226 -2.25 -11.15 -17.41
C THR A 226 -2.80 -10.07 -16.49
N ASP A 227 -4.07 -10.16 -16.11
CA ASP A 227 -4.71 -9.19 -15.21
C ASP A 227 -4.03 -9.14 -13.84
N LEU A 228 -3.58 -10.29 -13.33
CA LEU A 228 -2.84 -10.38 -12.07
C LEU A 228 -1.50 -9.65 -12.18
N LYS A 229 -0.71 -9.94 -13.22
CA LYS A 229 0.59 -9.29 -13.47
C LYS A 229 0.46 -7.80 -13.72
N GLN A 230 -0.57 -7.37 -14.46
CA GLN A 230 -0.84 -5.95 -14.68
C GLN A 230 -1.21 -5.23 -13.38
N ARG A 231 -2.00 -5.85 -12.51
CA ARG A 231 -2.33 -5.29 -11.20
C ARG A 231 -1.12 -5.22 -10.27
N GLU A 232 -0.28 -6.26 -10.25
CA GLU A 232 0.99 -6.28 -9.50
C GLU A 232 1.90 -5.13 -9.95
N GLU A 233 2.09 -4.97 -11.25
CA GLU A 233 2.90 -3.90 -11.83
C GLU A 233 2.30 -2.51 -11.54
N TRP A 234 0.98 -2.36 -11.67
CA TRP A 234 0.29 -1.11 -11.36
C TRP A 234 0.47 -0.68 -9.90
N LEU A 235 0.36 -1.62 -8.95
CA LEU A 235 0.60 -1.34 -7.53
C LEU A 235 2.04 -0.92 -7.28
N ARG A 236 3.01 -1.56 -7.94
CA ARG A 236 4.43 -1.16 -7.88
C ARG A 236 4.62 0.27 -8.40
N GLN A 237 4.00 0.60 -9.53
CA GLN A 237 4.07 1.95 -10.11
C GLN A 237 3.43 3.00 -9.20
N LEU A 238 2.30 2.70 -8.56
CA LEU A 238 1.69 3.63 -7.59
C LEU A 238 2.60 3.92 -6.40
N PHE A 239 3.30 2.90 -5.89
CA PHE A 239 4.27 3.07 -4.82
C PHE A 239 5.45 3.95 -5.27
N ASP A 240 6.00 3.69 -6.46
CA ASP A 240 7.12 4.45 -7.02
C ASP A 240 6.76 5.87 -7.48
N ALA A 241 5.53 6.10 -7.92
CA ALA A 241 5.03 7.40 -8.35
C ALA A 241 4.68 8.34 -7.18
N ASN A 242 4.61 7.83 -5.95
CA ASN A 242 4.35 8.67 -4.79
C ASN A 242 5.52 9.65 -4.59
N PRO A 243 5.25 10.97 -4.55
CA PRO A 243 6.32 11.98 -4.45
C PRO A 243 6.99 12.00 -3.07
N MET A 244 6.38 11.38 -2.05
CA MET A 244 6.95 11.30 -0.73
C MET A 244 7.90 10.09 -0.63
N PRO A 245 9.05 10.24 0.05
CA PRO A 245 9.88 9.10 0.41
C PRO A 245 9.10 8.06 1.21
N MET A 246 9.08 6.81 0.73
CA MET A 246 8.40 5.69 1.38
C MET A 246 9.32 4.48 1.51
N LEU A 247 9.30 3.88 2.69
CA LEU A 247 9.99 2.62 2.98
C LEU A 247 8.99 1.60 3.51
N LEU A 248 8.98 0.40 2.92
CA LEU A 248 8.29 -0.75 3.47
C LEU A 248 9.29 -1.57 4.27
N CYS A 249 9.00 -1.80 5.54
CA CYS A 249 9.88 -2.51 6.45
C CYS A 249 9.22 -3.73 7.07
N ASP A 250 10.04 -4.69 7.45
CA ASP A 250 9.61 -5.80 8.28
C ASP A 250 9.25 -5.33 9.70
N GLY A 251 8.12 -5.81 10.22
CA GLY A 251 7.57 -5.34 11.49
C GLY A 251 8.31 -5.83 12.74
N SER A 252 9.20 -6.82 12.61
CA SER A 252 9.92 -7.42 13.74
C SER A 252 11.40 -7.08 13.72
N SER A 253 12.05 -7.20 12.57
CA SER A 253 13.48 -6.93 12.37
C SER A 253 13.78 -5.47 12.01
N LEU A 254 12.76 -4.72 11.56
CA LEU A 254 12.84 -3.37 11.00
C LEU A 254 13.70 -3.26 9.74
N GLN A 255 14.04 -4.39 9.10
CA GLN A 255 14.74 -4.41 7.83
C GLN A 255 13.90 -3.74 6.74
N ILE A 256 14.53 -2.92 5.91
CA ILE A 256 13.88 -2.30 4.77
C ILE A 256 13.71 -3.37 3.68
N LEU A 257 12.46 -3.66 3.33
CA LEU A 257 12.08 -4.62 2.30
C LEU A 257 11.87 -3.93 0.95
N GLN A 258 11.43 -2.67 0.96
CA GLN A 258 11.18 -1.89 -0.24
C GLN A 258 11.41 -0.40 0.02
N ALA A 259 11.89 0.30 -1.00
CA ALA A 259 12.04 1.75 -1.02
C ALA A 259 11.53 2.27 -2.36
N ASN A 260 10.69 3.30 -2.33
CA ASN A 260 10.18 3.91 -3.56
C ASN A 260 11.20 4.83 -4.20
N ARG A 261 10.91 5.31 -5.42
CA ARG A 261 11.78 6.23 -6.14
C ARG A 261 12.12 7.49 -5.34
N ALA A 262 11.13 8.13 -4.73
CA ALA A 262 11.33 9.34 -3.94
C ALA A 262 12.27 9.12 -2.73
N ALA A 263 12.25 7.93 -2.11
CA ALA A 263 13.18 7.59 -1.02
C ALA A 263 14.62 7.45 -1.51
N LEU A 264 14.84 6.83 -2.68
CA LEU A 264 16.16 6.75 -3.28
C LEU A 264 16.71 8.14 -3.59
N ASP A 265 15.88 8.99 -4.18
CA ASP A 265 16.27 10.35 -4.56
C ASP A 265 16.51 11.24 -3.30
N PHE A 266 15.70 11.10 -2.25
CA PHE A 266 15.86 11.85 -0.99
C PHE A 266 17.10 11.44 -0.20
N TYR A 267 17.32 10.13 -0.04
CA TYR A 267 18.43 9.64 0.78
C TYR A 267 19.77 9.56 0.02
N GLY A 268 19.73 9.48 -1.31
CA GLY A 268 20.93 9.39 -2.15
C GLY A 268 21.65 8.03 -2.09
N PHE A 269 21.09 7.03 -1.42
CA PHE A 269 21.64 5.67 -1.37
C PHE A 269 21.09 4.80 -2.50
N GLY A 270 21.91 3.86 -2.99
CA GLY A 270 21.46 2.84 -3.91
C GLY A 270 20.44 1.89 -3.28
N LYS A 271 19.54 1.33 -4.10
CA LYS A 271 18.46 0.43 -3.64
C LYS A 271 19.01 -0.74 -2.82
N GLU A 272 20.03 -1.43 -3.30
CA GLU A 272 20.63 -2.57 -2.60
C GLU A 272 21.18 -2.20 -1.22
N ALA A 273 21.79 -1.01 -1.09
CA ALA A 273 22.30 -0.53 0.20
C ALA A 273 21.16 -0.30 1.19
N LEU A 274 20.08 0.40 0.77
CA LEU A 274 18.91 0.61 1.64
C LEU A 274 18.28 -0.71 2.08
N LEU A 275 18.11 -1.67 1.17
CA LEU A 275 17.50 -2.98 1.49
C LEU A 275 18.35 -3.84 2.43
N SER A 276 19.65 -3.55 2.54
CA SER A 276 20.54 -4.22 3.49
C SER A 276 20.45 -3.66 4.93
N TRP A 277 19.75 -2.55 5.12
CA TRP A 277 19.71 -1.82 6.39
C TRP A 277 18.38 -1.96 7.12
N LYS A 278 18.41 -1.64 8.41
CA LYS A 278 17.21 -1.38 9.20
C LYS A 278 16.83 0.09 9.07
N ALA A 279 15.54 0.40 9.13
CA ALA A 279 15.07 1.79 9.06
C ALA A 279 15.68 2.70 10.16
N SER A 280 16.03 2.13 11.32
CA SER A 280 16.73 2.85 12.40
C SER A 280 18.12 3.33 12.00
N ASN A 281 18.80 2.65 11.07
CA ASN A 281 20.16 3.00 10.65
C ASN A 281 20.21 4.33 9.88
N MET A 282 19.06 4.82 9.40
CA MET A 282 18.95 6.12 8.75
C MET A 282 19.05 7.28 9.76
N HIS A 283 18.88 7.00 11.04
CA HIS A 283 18.87 8.01 12.09
C HIS A 283 20.28 8.29 12.60
N VAL A 284 20.48 9.50 13.13
CA VAL A 284 21.68 9.80 13.91
C VAL A 284 21.81 8.85 15.10
N GLU A 285 23.04 8.54 15.52
CA GLU A 285 23.34 7.51 16.52
C GLU A 285 22.57 7.71 17.84
N SER A 286 22.37 8.97 18.26
CA SER A 286 21.61 9.30 19.46
C SER A 286 20.11 8.98 19.38
N GLU A 287 19.56 8.75 18.19
CA GLU A 287 18.12 8.58 17.95
C GLU A 287 17.75 7.17 17.41
N ALA A 288 18.71 6.44 16.84
CA ALA A 288 18.47 5.13 16.22
C ALA A 288 17.78 4.12 17.15
N ASP A 289 18.31 3.91 18.36
CA ASP A 289 17.76 2.95 19.33
C ASP A 289 16.40 3.37 19.89
N ARG A 290 16.17 4.67 20.02
CA ARG A 290 14.89 5.22 20.46
C ARG A 290 13.83 5.02 19.38
N PHE A 291 14.18 5.27 18.12
CA PHE A 291 13.29 5.05 16.99
C PHE A 291 12.95 3.57 16.81
N ALA A 292 13.94 2.68 16.89
CA ALA A 292 13.73 1.24 16.78
C ALA A 292 12.73 0.72 17.82
N ARG A 293 12.92 1.08 19.10
CA ARG A 293 11.97 0.72 20.17
C ARG A 293 10.56 1.25 19.91
N ALA A 294 10.44 2.50 19.48
CA ALA A 294 9.14 3.10 19.17
C ALA A 294 8.38 2.35 18.07
N LEU A 295 9.06 1.83 17.04
CA LEU A 295 8.43 1.04 15.98
C LEU A 295 8.04 -0.38 16.43
N LEU A 296 8.87 -1.00 17.26
CA LEU A 296 8.62 -2.36 17.78
C LEU A 296 7.44 -2.39 18.75
N GLU A 297 7.31 -1.38 19.60
CA GLU A 297 6.22 -1.25 20.57
C GLU A 297 4.92 -0.69 19.97
N LEU A 298 4.91 -0.35 18.68
CA LEU A 298 3.80 0.32 18.02
C LEU A 298 2.59 -0.62 17.85
N GLY A 299 1.52 -0.40 18.61
CA GLY A 299 0.31 -1.23 18.54
C GLY A 299 -0.59 -1.00 17.32
N GLY A 300 -0.38 0.07 16.56
CA GLY A 300 -1.22 0.46 15.42
C GLY A 300 -0.61 1.63 14.63
N ASP A 301 -1.42 2.29 13.80
CA ASP A 301 -0.96 3.43 13.01
C ASP A 301 -0.43 4.57 13.88
N CYS A 302 0.59 5.27 13.40
CA CYS A 302 1.19 6.40 14.08
C CYS A 302 1.14 7.66 13.20
N GLU A 303 0.55 8.72 13.74
CA GLU A 303 0.69 10.06 13.17
C GLU A 303 2.06 10.64 13.56
N ALA A 304 2.74 11.25 12.59
CA ALA A 304 4.06 11.83 12.82
C ALA A 304 3.99 13.07 13.73
N ARG A 305 4.24 12.86 15.03
CA ARG A 305 4.29 13.95 16.04
C ARG A 305 5.71 14.30 16.49
N THR A 306 6.65 13.41 16.24
CA THR A 306 8.05 13.55 16.65
C THR A 306 8.89 13.90 15.44
N VAL A 307 9.67 14.98 15.55
CA VAL A 307 10.73 15.28 14.59
C VAL A 307 11.94 14.42 14.92
N TRP A 308 12.43 13.71 13.92
CA TRP A 308 13.62 12.87 13.97
C TRP A 308 14.74 13.49 13.14
N ARG A 309 15.99 13.17 13.49
CA ARG A 309 17.16 13.53 12.70
C ARG A 309 17.69 12.31 11.98
N GLN A 310 17.76 12.43 10.67
CA GLN A 310 18.28 11.39 9.78
C GLN A 310 19.50 11.89 9.01
N ARG A 311 20.36 10.97 8.61
CA ARG A 311 21.53 11.24 7.80
C ARG A 311 21.34 10.68 6.40
N ILE A 312 21.60 11.51 5.38
CA ILE A 312 21.56 11.09 3.98
C ILE A 312 22.99 10.75 3.48
N ALA A 313 23.11 10.27 2.25
CA ALA A 313 24.36 9.74 1.71
C ALA A 313 25.54 10.73 1.69
N ASP A 314 25.28 12.02 1.51
CA ASP A 314 26.30 13.07 1.53
C ASP A 314 26.76 13.48 2.95
N GLY A 315 26.16 12.87 3.99
CA GLY A 315 26.45 13.16 5.40
C GLY A 315 25.58 14.25 6.02
N THR A 316 24.75 14.95 5.23
CA THR A 316 23.86 16.00 5.72
C THR A 316 22.79 15.44 6.65
N GLU A 317 22.50 16.18 7.72
CA GLU A 317 21.41 15.85 8.63
C GLU A 317 20.11 16.52 8.17
N ARG A 318 19.03 15.75 8.12
CA ARG A 318 17.69 16.20 7.78
C ARG A 318 16.76 16.01 8.97
N HIS A 319 15.92 17.01 9.21
CA HIS A 319 14.82 16.94 10.16
C HIS A 319 13.59 16.39 9.47
N VAL A 320 13.08 15.25 9.96
CA VAL A 320 11.98 14.54 9.30
C VAL A 320 10.85 14.20 10.25
N LEU A 321 9.63 14.23 9.72
CA LEU A 321 8.44 13.63 10.32
C LEU A 321 8.19 12.28 9.66
N ILE A 322 7.97 11.24 10.47
CA ILE A 322 7.79 9.87 9.98
C ILE A 322 6.38 9.39 10.34
N TYR A 323 5.57 9.19 9.32
CA TYR A 323 4.23 8.62 9.44
C TYR A 323 4.35 7.11 9.28
N VAL A 324 3.70 6.36 10.17
CA VAL A 324 3.75 4.89 10.14
C VAL A 324 2.34 4.37 9.89
N ARG A 325 2.22 3.49 8.91
CA ARG A 325 1.04 2.63 8.74
C ARG A 325 1.43 1.19 9.00
N VAL A 326 0.63 0.49 9.80
CA VAL A 326 0.84 -0.92 10.09
C VAL A 326 0.03 -1.74 9.09
N LEU A 327 0.74 -2.53 8.29
CA LEU A 327 0.16 -3.40 7.27
C LEU A 327 0.33 -4.86 7.67
N HIS A 328 -0.48 -5.72 7.08
CA HIS A 328 -0.42 -7.16 7.31
C HIS A 328 -0.35 -7.89 5.97
N GLU A 329 0.64 -8.78 5.83
CA GLU A 329 0.79 -9.68 4.71
C GLU A 329 0.60 -11.11 5.21
N GLY A 330 -0.65 -11.57 5.21
CA GLY A 330 -1.03 -12.80 5.91
C GLY A 330 -0.83 -12.66 7.43
N LYS A 331 0.12 -13.41 7.98
CA LYS A 331 0.49 -13.35 9.41
C LYS A 331 1.64 -12.39 9.69
N GLU A 332 2.34 -11.94 8.65
CA GLU A 332 3.53 -11.10 8.79
C GLU A 332 3.12 -9.63 8.98
N ARG A 333 3.69 -8.99 10.00
CA ARG A 333 3.52 -7.55 10.25
C ARG A 333 4.49 -6.78 9.37
N ARG A 334 3.99 -5.76 8.69
CA ARG A 334 4.78 -4.83 7.86
C ARG A 334 4.55 -3.40 8.32
N LEU A 335 5.57 -2.56 8.14
CA LEU A 335 5.51 -1.13 8.49
C LEU A 335 5.76 -0.31 7.23
N LEU A 336 4.79 0.51 6.84
CA LEU A 336 4.95 1.49 5.79
C LEU A 336 5.30 2.84 6.41
N LEU A 337 6.54 3.26 6.22
CA LEU A 337 7.08 4.53 6.68
C LEU A 337 6.97 5.54 5.55
N THR A 338 6.32 6.67 5.80
CA THR A 338 6.32 7.83 4.90
C THR A 338 7.07 8.97 5.56
N ILE A 339 8.08 9.52 4.90
CA ILE A 339 9.01 10.47 5.49
C ILE A 339 8.78 11.85 4.87
N ALA A 340 8.48 12.85 5.69
CA ALA A 340 8.34 14.24 5.29
C ALA A 340 9.52 15.06 5.80
N ASP A 341 10.27 15.69 4.90
CA ASP A 341 11.33 16.64 5.26
C ASP A 341 10.72 17.95 5.75
N VAL A 342 11.09 18.34 6.97
CA VAL A 342 10.66 19.58 7.63
C VAL A 342 11.84 20.48 7.99
N SER A 343 13.03 20.21 7.43
CA SER A 343 14.25 20.96 7.70
C SER A 343 14.08 22.44 7.36
N ASP A 344 13.58 22.76 6.17
CA ASP A 344 13.36 24.13 5.73
C ASP A 344 12.33 24.85 6.60
N ARG A 345 11.29 24.13 7.07
CA ARG A 345 10.28 24.69 7.97
C ARG A 345 10.90 25.05 9.31
N ILE A 346 11.71 24.17 9.90
CA ILE A 346 12.39 24.43 11.17
C ILE A 346 13.37 25.61 11.04
N LEU A 347 14.14 25.67 9.95
CA LEU A 347 15.06 26.79 9.70
C LEU A 347 14.29 28.11 9.51
N ALA A 348 13.21 28.09 8.74
CA ALA A 348 12.36 29.27 8.52
C ALA A 348 11.69 29.74 9.81
N GLU A 349 11.19 28.83 10.65
CA GLU A 349 10.62 29.16 11.96
C GLU A 349 11.66 29.74 12.91
N ALA A 350 12.86 29.16 12.95
CA ALA A 350 13.97 29.68 13.76
C ALA A 350 14.38 31.08 13.31
N GLU A 351 14.50 31.30 11.99
CA GLU A 351 14.84 32.62 11.44
C GLU A 351 13.70 33.63 11.66
N ALA A 352 12.45 33.25 11.44
CA ALA A 352 11.30 34.11 11.72
C ALA A 352 11.23 34.50 13.21
N ASN A 353 11.50 33.57 14.13
CA ASN A 353 11.59 33.86 15.55
C ASN A 353 12.75 34.82 15.86
N ARG A 354 13.91 34.62 15.22
CA ARG A 354 15.07 35.53 15.36
C ARG A 354 14.73 36.94 14.89
N LEU A 355 14.12 37.07 13.70
CA LEU A 355 13.66 38.34 13.12
C LEU A 355 12.59 39.03 13.98
N ALA A 356 11.70 38.25 14.59
CA ALA A 356 10.63 38.78 15.44
C ALA A 356 11.13 39.23 16.82
N ALA A 357 12.22 38.65 17.34
CA ALA A 357 12.69 38.89 18.71
C ALA A 357 13.95 39.77 18.82
N HIS A 358 14.78 39.86 17.77
CA HIS A 358 16.06 40.56 17.81
C HIS A 358 16.18 41.68 16.78
N ASP A 359 16.99 42.69 17.08
CA ASP A 359 17.40 43.76 16.17
C ASP A 359 18.49 43.23 15.22
N MET A 360 18.29 43.41 13.92
CA MET A 360 19.12 42.79 12.88
C MET A 360 20.54 43.34 12.81
N LEU A 361 20.76 44.57 13.25
CA LEU A 361 22.07 45.21 13.20
C LEU A 361 22.92 44.85 14.42
N THR A 362 22.32 44.88 15.61
CA THR A 362 23.04 44.74 16.89
C THR A 362 22.94 43.35 17.52
N GLY A 363 21.98 42.52 17.09
CA GLY A 363 21.68 41.22 17.69
C GLY A 363 21.08 41.29 19.10
N LEU A 364 20.84 42.49 19.63
CA LEU A 364 20.11 42.67 20.90
C LEU A 364 18.63 42.33 20.71
N PRO A 365 17.91 41.95 21.77
CA PRO A 365 16.45 42.03 21.81
C PRO A 365 15.92 43.31 21.16
N ASN A 366 14.90 43.18 20.31
CA ASN A 366 14.25 44.33 19.70
C ASN A 366 13.18 44.93 20.61
N ARG A 367 12.56 46.03 20.16
CA ARG A 367 11.44 46.70 20.84
C ARG A 367 10.33 45.74 21.29
N MET A 368 9.92 44.81 20.44
CA MET A 368 8.84 43.86 20.75
C MET A 368 9.23 42.94 21.92
N CYS A 369 10.43 42.36 21.85
CA CYS A 369 10.95 41.48 22.89
C CYS A 369 11.10 42.22 24.24
N PHE A 370 11.59 43.46 24.21
CA PHE A 370 11.72 44.30 25.40
C PHE A 370 10.38 44.54 26.12
N TYR A 371 9.35 44.99 25.39
CA TYR A 371 8.02 45.24 26.00
C TYR A 371 7.36 43.95 26.50
N LYS A 372 7.56 42.82 25.81
CA LYS A 372 7.08 41.52 26.28
C LYS A 372 7.74 41.13 27.61
N ALA A 373 9.07 41.19 27.69
CA ALA A 373 9.83 40.87 28.89
C ALA A 373 9.48 41.81 30.06
N LEU A 374 9.32 43.11 29.79
CA LEU A 374 8.87 44.08 30.79
C LEU A 374 7.48 43.73 31.34
N GLY A 375 6.53 43.37 30.46
CA GLY A 375 5.20 42.94 30.88
C GLY A 375 5.20 41.67 31.72
N GLU A 376 6.07 40.70 31.38
CA GLU A 376 6.26 39.47 32.15
C GLU A 376 6.87 39.75 33.53
N ALA A 377 7.92 40.58 33.59
CA ALA A 377 8.59 40.99 34.83
C ALA A 377 7.62 41.70 35.80
N LEU A 378 6.78 42.61 35.29
CA LEU A 378 5.78 43.31 36.10
C LEU A 378 4.65 42.39 36.59
N ARG A 379 4.28 41.37 35.82
CA ARG A 379 3.23 40.40 36.19
C ARG A 379 3.72 39.34 37.17
N ALA A 380 4.97 38.91 37.07
CA ALA A 380 5.53 37.85 37.90
C ALA A 380 5.43 38.19 39.40
N ASN A 381 5.49 39.48 39.76
CA ASN A 381 5.37 39.99 41.13
C ASN A 381 6.25 39.22 42.13
N ASN A 382 7.47 38.87 41.72
CA ASN A 382 8.40 38.03 42.49
C ASN A 382 9.10 38.80 43.64
N GLY A 383 8.60 39.96 44.06
CA GLY A 383 9.25 40.84 45.05
C GLY A 383 10.48 41.61 44.54
N LYS A 384 10.96 41.30 43.33
CA LYS A 384 12.06 42.01 42.67
C LYS A 384 11.66 43.42 42.26
N ARG A 385 12.59 44.36 42.40
CA ARG A 385 12.44 45.71 41.83
C ARG A 385 12.68 45.64 40.33
N VAL A 386 11.75 46.20 39.57
CA VAL A 386 11.84 46.35 38.12
C VAL A 386 12.19 47.80 37.79
N ALA A 387 13.28 48.00 37.05
CA ALA A 387 13.69 49.31 36.57
C ALA A 387 13.94 49.29 35.06
N VAL A 388 13.53 50.37 34.40
CA VAL A 388 13.69 50.61 32.97
C VAL A 388 14.65 51.77 32.77
N PHE A 389 15.68 51.55 31.97
CA PHE A 389 16.62 52.55 31.53
C PHE A 389 16.35 52.80 30.05
N CYS A 390 16.09 54.03 29.67
CA CYS A 390 16.07 54.50 28.28
C CYS A 390 17.40 55.21 28.01
N LEU A 391 18.09 54.83 26.96
CA LEU A 391 19.41 55.34 26.63
C LEU A 391 19.44 55.84 25.19
N ASP A 392 20.17 56.93 24.96
CA ASP A 392 20.32 57.53 23.65
C ASP A 392 21.73 58.06 23.46
N LEU A 393 22.24 57.87 22.24
CA LEU A 393 23.62 58.18 21.90
C LEU A 393 23.80 59.68 21.62
N ASP A 394 24.57 60.33 22.49
CA ASP A 394 24.89 61.74 22.33
C ASP A 394 25.92 61.92 21.21
N GLY A 395 25.52 62.62 20.15
CA GLY A 395 26.40 62.93 19.02
C GLY A 395 26.45 61.87 17.92
N PHE A 396 25.52 60.91 17.90
CA PHE A 396 25.48 59.88 16.86
C PHE A 396 25.17 60.40 15.45
N LYS A 397 24.25 61.38 15.32
CA LYS A 397 23.90 61.95 14.00
C LYS A 397 25.11 62.56 13.25
N PRO A 398 25.96 63.40 13.88
CA PRO A 398 27.22 63.85 13.27
C PRO A 398 28.13 62.73 12.75
N VAL A 399 28.14 61.55 13.40
CA VAL A 399 28.92 60.40 12.93
C VAL A 399 28.39 59.91 11.59
N ASN A 400 27.07 59.73 11.46
CA ASN A 400 26.45 59.36 10.19
C ASN A 400 26.67 60.42 9.11
N ASP A 401 26.55 61.70 9.47
CA ASP A 401 26.70 62.81 8.53
C ASP A 401 28.15 62.93 8.02
N THR A 402 29.15 62.53 8.82
CA THR A 402 30.58 62.66 8.51
C THR A 402 31.18 61.41 7.87
N PHE A 403 30.88 60.22 8.41
CA PHE A 403 31.49 58.94 8.03
C PHE A 403 30.52 58.00 7.28
N GLY A 404 29.27 58.41 7.11
CA GLY A 404 28.24 57.63 6.43
C GLY A 404 27.53 56.61 7.32
N HIS A 405 26.42 56.08 6.81
CA HIS A 405 25.58 55.14 7.55
C HIS A 405 26.25 53.82 7.91
N ALA A 406 27.17 53.32 7.07
CA ALA A 406 27.90 52.08 7.36
C ALA A 406 28.80 52.22 8.61
N ALA A 407 29.46 53.37 8.76
CA ALA A 407 30.24 53.68 9.96
C ALA A 407 29.36 53.84 11.21
N GLY A 408 28.18 54.47 11.06
CA GLY A 408 27.20 54.53 12.14
C GLY A 408 26.68 53.15 12.56
N ASP A 409 26.48 52.25 11.60
CA ASP A 409 26.09 50.87 11.86
C ASP A 409 27.13 50.11 12.68
N ASP A 410 28.42 50.31 12.39
CA ASP A 410 29.52 49.71 13.15
C ASP A 410 29.63 50.30 14.57
N VAL A 411 29.39 51.61 14.72
CA VAL A 411 29.27 52.23 16.05
C VAL A 411 28.13 51.60 16.84
N LEU A 412 26.96 51.38 16.25
CA LEU A 412 25.81 50.78 16.92
C LEU A 412 26.09 49.35 17.40
N LYS A 413 26.86 48.56 16.62
CA LYS A 413 27.35 47.23 17.05
C LYS A 413 28.28 47.33 18.25
N MET A 414 29.26 48.24 18.21
CA MET A 414 30.19 48.45 19.34
C MET A 414 29.46 48.95 20.60
N VAL A 415 28.48 49.82 20.43
CA VAL A 415 27.59 50.29 21.52
C VAL A 415 26.84 49.12 22.14
N ALA A 416 26.26 48.25 21.33
CA ALA A 416 25.54 47.08 21.81
C ALA A 416 26.43 46.15 22.64
N GLU A 417 27.67 45.92 22.21
CA GLU A 417 28.65 45.13 22.96
C GLU A 417 29.02 45.79 24.29
N ARG A 418 29.29 47.11 24.28
CA ARG A 418 29.63 47.87 25.50
C ARG A 418 28.48 47.85 26.52
N LEU A 419 27.25 48.07 26.07
CA LEU A 419 26.07 48.02 26.92
C LEU A 419 25.81 46.61 27.46
N ARG A 420 25.98 45.57 26.63
CA ARG A 420 25.86 44.17 27.08
C ARG A 420 26.90 43.82 28.15
N GLY A 421 28.11 44.37 28.06
CA GLY A 421 29.15 44.25 29.08
C GLY A 421 28.83 45.01 30.37
N ALA A 422 28.40 46.27 30.24
CA ALA A 422 28.08 47.14 31.38
C ALA A 422 26.84 46.68 32.17
N ALA A 423 25.84 46.13 31.47
CA ALA A 423 24.57 45.67 32.06
C ALA A 423 24.52 44.15 32.23
N ARG A 424 25.65 43.52 32.58
CA ARG A 424 25.74 42.07 32.74
C ARG A 424 24.72 41.56 33.77
N GLY A 425 23.88 40.60 33.37
CA GLY A 425 22.80 40.07 34.21
C GLY A 425 21.45 40.77 34.02
N HIS A 426 21.38 41.79 33.15
CA HIS A 426 20.16 42.49 32.78
C HIS A 426 19.90 42.38 31.27
N MET A 427 18.65 42.57 30.85
CA MET A 427 18.30 42.55 29.43
C MET A 427 18.63 43.91 28.81
N VAL A 428 19.44 43.91 27.76
CA VAL A 428 19.72 45.08 26.93
C VAL A 428 18.98 44.93 25.61
N ALA A 429 18.26 45.95 25.17
CA ALA A 429 17.49 45.97 23.94
C ALA A 429 17.81 47.20 23.10
N ARG A 430 17.60 47.11 21.78
CA ARG A 430 17.59 48.27 20.89
C ARG A 430 16.16 48.55 20.45
N LEU A 431 15.68 49.77 20.69
CA LEU A 431 14.30 50.16 20.40
C LEU A 431 14.13 50.70 18.97
N GLY A 432 15.21 51.25 18.40
CA GLY A 432 15.31 51.76 17.03
C GLY A 432 16.32 52.89 16.94
N GLY A 433 16.91 53.14 15.75
CA GLY A 433 17.87 54.23 15.57
C GLY A 433 19.05 54.15 16.55
N ASP A 434 19.27 55.19 17.32
CA ASP A 434 20.24 55.33 18.41
C ASP A 434 19.66 55.09 19.82
N GLU A 435 18.41 54.62 19.90
CA GLU A 435 17.72 54.36 21.16
C GLU A 435 17.94 52.92 21.65
N PHE A 436 18.43 52.80 22.89
CA PHE A 436 18.61 51.53 23.59
C PHE A 436 17.79 51.53 24.88
N ALA A 437 17.50 50.34 25.40
CA ALA A 437 16.84 50.18 26.67
C ALA A 437 17.48 49.07 27.49
N ILE A 438 17.44 49.20 28.82
CA ILE A 438 17.85 48.14 29.74
C ILE A 438 16.68 47.84 30.68
N LEU A 439 16.34 46.56 30.79
CA LEU A 439 15.41 46.04 31.78
C LEU A 439 16.20 45.37 32.90
N MET A 440 16.11 45.96 34.08
CA MET A 440 16.73 45.49 35.31
C MET A 440 15.69 44.79 36.18
N GLU A 441 15.97 43.56 36.57
CA GLU A 441 15.19 42.76 37.54
C GLU A 441 16.13 42.32 38.67
N ALA A 442 16.04 42.96 39.84
CA ALA A 442 16.95 42.67 40.94
C ALA A 442 16.25 42.72 42.31
N ASP A 443 16.68 41.84 43.22
CA ASP A 443 16.30 41.85 44.63
C ASP A 443 17.01 43.01 45.35
N GLU A 444 18.32 43.14 45.11
CA GLU A 444 19.18 44.26 45.48
C GLU A 444 19.97 44.68 44.25
N GLY A 445 19.97 45.97 43.94
CA GLY A 445 20.75 46.52 42.84
C GLY A 445 20.65 48.03 42.81
N ASP A 446 21.79 48.69 42.68
CA ASP A 446 21.86 50.14 42.63
C ASP A 446 21.63 50.63 41.19
N VAL A 447 20.45 51.18 40.96
CA VAL A 447 20.08 51.83 39.70
C VAL A 447 21.12 52.88 39.29
N ALA A 448 21.67 53.62 40.26
CA ALA A 448 22.69 54.63 40.01
C ALA A 448 24.00 53.98 39.56
N GLU A 449 24.39 52.84 40.14
CA GLU A 449 25.59 52.10 39.77
C GLU A 449 25.50 51.61 38.31
N LEU A 450 24.37 51.02 37.92
CA LEU A 450 24.16 50.56 36.54
C LEU A 450 24.15 51.73 35.55
N ALA A 451 23.47 52.84 35.87
CA ALA A 451 23.45 54.03 35.03
C ALA A 451 24.86 54.63 34.84
N GLN A 452 25.62 54.74 35.94
CA GLN A 452 27.00 55.23 35.91
C GLN A 452 27.94 54.28 35.17
N GLY A 453 27.75 52.95 35.32
CA GLY A 453 28.48 51.93 34.59
C GLY A 453 28.27 52.05 33.08
N CYS A 454 27.02 52.29 32.65
CA CYS A 454 26.70 52.52 31.24
C CYS A 454 27.40 53.78 30.70
N ILE A 455 27.37 54.91 31.43
CA ILE A 455 28.07 56.13 31.02
C ILE A 455 29.59 55.93 31.00
N ALA A 456 30.14 55.23 32.00
CA ALA A 456 31.58 54.96 32.08
C ALA A 456 32.08 54.11 30.90
N ALA A 457 31.25 53.19 30.38
CA ALA A 457 31.57 52.38 29.21
C ALA A 457 31.76 53.21 27.92
N PHE A 458 31.31 54.47 27.90
CA PHE A 458 31.44 55.39 26.78
C PHE A 458 32.64 56.34 26.91
N LYS A 459 33.41 56.27 28.01
CA LYS A 459 34.63 57.09 28.18
C LYS A 459 35.74 56.74 27.20
N SER A 460 35.81 55.50 26.72
CA SER A 460 36.76 55.10 25.69
C SER A 460 36.23 55.48 24.30
N SER A 461 37.05 56.13 23.48
CA SER A 461 36.66 56.51 22.12
C SER A 461 36.27 55.28 21.28
N PHE A 462 35.35 55.48 20.34
CA PHE A 462 34.98 54.49 19.33
C PHE A 462 35.96 54.59 18.16
N LEU A 463 36.48 53.47 17.69
CA LEU A 463 37.43 53.46 16.58
C LEU A 463 36.68 53.20 15.27
N ILE A 464 36.51 54.23 14.46
CA ILE A 464 35.83 54.15 13.16
C ILE A 464 36.90 54.30 12.08
N GLU A 465 37.15 53.25 11.30
CA GLU A 465 38.20 53.24 10.26
C GLU A 465 39.59 53.68 10.77
N GLY A 466 39.88 53.42 12.06
CA GLY A 466 41.14 53.84 12.70
C GLY A 466 41.14 55.26 13.28
N VAL A 467 40.06 56.03 13.12
CA VAL A 467 39.89 57.37 13.70
C VAL A 467 39.15 57.25 15.04
N PRO A 468 39.69 57.83 16.14
CA PRO A 468 38.98 57.86 17.41
C PRO A 468 37.86 58.90 17.37
N VAL A 469 36.65 58.47 17.70
CA VAL A 469 35.44 59.30 17.77
C VAL A 469 34.83 59.18 19.17
N ASP A 470 34.62 60.33 19.82
CA ASP A 470 34.01 60.38 21.14
C ASP A 470 32.49 60.51 21.01
N ILE A 471 31.76 59.54 21.56
CA ILE A 471 30.31 59.49 21.58
C ILE A 471 29.90 59.34 23.04
N GLY A 472 28.97 60.17 23.50
CA GLY A 472 28.42 60.08 24.85
C GLY A 472 27.15 59.25 24.89
N ILE A 473 26.64 59.00 26.10
CA ILE A 473 25.32 58.39 26.27
C ILE A 473 24.55 59.12 27.36
N SER A 474 23.31 59.48 27.06
CA SER A 474 22.38 60.02 28.04
C SER A 474 21.45 58.90 28.50
N VAL A 475 21.13 58.86 29.80
CA VAL A 475 20.35 57.78 30.40
C VAL A 475 19.19 58.34 31.22
N GLY A 476 17.97 57.92 30.92
CA GLY A 476 16.79 58.17 31.72
C GLY A 476 16.34 56.90 32.41
N VAL A 477 16.01 56.98 33.70
CA VAL A 477 15.62 55.79 34.47
C VAL A 477 14.26 55.97 35.13
N SER A 478 13.41 54.97 35.04
CA SER A 478 12.21 54.83 35.89
C SER A 478 12.23 53.48 36.58
N ALA A 479 11.74 53.45 37.81
CA ALA A 479 11.58 52.22 38.59
C ALA A 479 10.13 52.10 39.05
N ALA A 480 9.58 50.89 38.94
CA ALA A 480 8.21 50.64 39.33
C ALA A 480 8.10 50.76 40.86
N PRO A 481 7.22 51.62 41.42
CA PRO A 481 6.81 51.45 42.81
C PRO A 481 6.04 50.13 42.90
N ALA A 482 6.14 49.49 44.06
CA ALA A 482 5.47 48.21 44.29
C ALA A 482 3.97 48.28 43.91
N GLU A 483 3.57 47.35 43.05
CA GLU A 483 2.22 47.00 42.57
C GLU A 483 1.53 47.92 41.54
N GLY A 484 1.14 47.32 40.41
CA GLY A 484 0.05 47.80 39.55
C GLY A 484 0.39 48.76 38.39
N GLN A 485 1.66 49.06 38.12
CA GLN A 485 2.04 49.94 37.00
C GLN A 485 2.01 49.25 35.63
N ASP A 486 1.59 50.00 34.62
CA ASP A 486 1.67 49.64 33.21
C ASP A 486 3.11 49.84 32.69
N GLY A 487 3.66 48.83 32.01
CA GLY A 487 5.00 48.86 31.45
C GLY A 487 5.19 50.00 30.44
N GLN A 488 4.15 50.42 29.72
CA GLN A 488 4.25 51.59 28.84
C GLN A 488 4.46 52.90 29.60
N ALA A 489 3.82 53.06 30.76
CA ALA A 489 3.99 54.25 31.60
C ALA A 489 5.41 54.34 32.17
N LEU A 490 5.99 53.20 32.57
CA LEU A 490 7.39 53.11 33.03
C LEU A 490 8.39 53.56 31.97
N VAL A 491 8.24 53.06 30.74
CA VAL A 491 9.11 53.46 29.62
C VAL A 491 8.95 54.94 29.32
N LEU A 492 7.72 55.48 29.33
CA LEU A 492 7.47 56.90 29.10
C LEU A 492 8.09 57.80 30.18
N GLU A 493 8.03 57.38 31.45
CA GLU A 493 8.68 58.11 32.55
C GLU A 493 10.21 58.10 32.43
N ALA A 494 10.79 56.97 32.02
CA ALA A 494 12.22 56.85 31.75
C ALA A 494 12.63 57.73 30.57
N ASP A 495 11.83 57.79 29.51
CA ASP A 495 12.06 58.66 28.35
C ASP A 495 12.00 60.15 28.71
N HIS A 496 11.03 60.56 29.54
CA HIS A 496 10.99 61.93 30.07
C HIS A 496 12.22 62.26 30.93
N ALA A 497 12.75 61.28 31.68
CA ALA A 497 14.00 61.44 32.42
C ALA A 497 15.21 61.57 31.48
N LEU A 498 15.25 60.78 30.41
CA LEU A 498 16.27 60.84 29.37
C LEU A 498 16.30 62.22 28.71
N TYR A 499 15.14 62.78 28.38
CA TYR A 499 15.06 64.15 27.84
C TYR A 499 15.67 65.19 28.79
N ARG A 500 15.43 65.06 30.11
CA ARG A 500 16.06 65.94 31.12
C ARG A 500 17.58 65.73 31.19
N ALA A 501 18.06 64.49 31.07
CA ALA A 501 19.49 64.20 31.03
C ALA A 501 20.16 64.89 29.83
N LYS A 502 19.54 64.84 28.65
CA LYS A 502 20.02 65.56 27.45
C LYS A 502 20.02 67.07 27.66
N ALA A 503 18.98 67.63 28.28
CA ALA A 503 18.89 69.06 28.58
C ALA A 503 19.93 69.54 29.61
N ASN A 504 20.32 68.66 30.54
CA ASN A 504 21.31 68.94 31.60
C ASN A 504 22.77 68.75 31.15
N GLY A 505 23.05 68.88 29.85
CA GLY A 505 24.41 68.88 29.32
C GLY A 505 24.88 67.57 28.70
N ARG A 506 23.99 66.57 28.56
CA ARG A 506 24.28 65.25 27.97
C ARG A 506 25.32 64.45 28.75
N ASN A 507 25.61 63.22 28.32
CA ASN A 507 26.59 62.32 28.94
C ASN A 507 26.38 62.15 30.46
N THR A 508 25.11 62.03 30.85
CA THR A 508 24.68 61.98 32.25
C THR A 508 23.43 61.12 32.37
N TRP A 509 23.00 60.87 33.61
CA TRP A 509 21.77 60.14 33.88
C TRP A 509 20.82 60.95 34.75
N GLN A 510 19.53 60.65 34.63
CA GLN A 510 18.47 61.24 35.45
C GLN A 510 17.46 60.17 35.85
N MET A 511 17.02 60.22 37.11
CA MET A 511 15.90 59.43 37.58
C MET A 511 14.57 60.14 37.27
N ALA A 512 13.51 59.37 37.03
CA ALA A 512 12.15 59.87 37.01
C ALA A 512 11.81 60.45 38.40
N SER A 513 11.42 61.73 38.44
CA SER A 513 11.06 62.41 39.68
C SER A 513 9.60 62.11 40.05
N ASP A 514 9.33 61.93 41.35
CA ASP A 514 7.98 61.73 41.90
C ASP A 514 6.97 62.85 41.55
N SER A 515 7.46 64.02 41.15
CA SER A 515 6.65 65.22 40.84
C SER A 515 5.69 65.07 39.66
N TYR A 516 5.81 64.01 38.83
CA TYR A 516 4.84 63.72 37.75
C TYR A 516 3.70 62.77 38.17
N ARG A 517 3.80 62.10 39.32
CA ARG A 517 2.80 61.11 39.80
C ARG A 517 1.42 61.71 40.10
N HIS A 518 1.30 63.04 40.19
CA HIS A 518 0.08 63.71 40.66
C HIS A 518 -0.74 64.50 39.62
N ARG A 519 -0.39 64.52 38.33
CA ARG A 519 -1.16 65.33 37.36
C ARG A 519 -2.19 64.61 36.49
N ASN A 520 -2.19 63.27 36.37
CA ASN A 520 -3.10 62.57 35.45
C ASN A 520 -3.74 61.30 36.02
N VAL A 521 -4.42 61.40 37.17
CA VAL A 521 -5.46 60.42 37.54
C VAL A 521 -6.75 61.19 37.82
N PRO A 522 -7.79 61.11 36.96
CA PRO A 522 -9.11 61.53 37.35
C PRO A 522 -9.57 60.57 38.44
N ARG A 523 -9.68 61.07 39.68
CA ARG A 523 -10.38 60.37 40.75
C ARG A 523 -11.81 60.09 40.27
N ARG A 524 -12.08 58.86 39.82
CA ARG A 524 -13.45 58.35 39.74
C ARG A 524 -14.02 58.41 41.15
N ARG A 525 -14.94 59.35 41.38
CA ARG A 525 -15.80 59.35 42.57
C ARG A 525 -16.68 58.10 42.51
N ARG A 526 -16.87 57.55 43.70
CA ARG A 526 -17.57 56.32 44.10
C ARG A 526 -18.78 55.94 43.24
#